data_AF-A0A970FVE0-F1
#
_entry.id   AF-A0A970FVE0-F1
#
_cell.length_a   1.000
_cell.length_b   1.000
_cell.length_c   1.000
_cell.angle_alpha   90.00
_cell.angle_beta   90.00
_cell.angle_gamma   90.00
#
_symmetry.space_group_name_H-M   'P 1'
#
loop_
_entity.id
_entity.type
_entity.pdbx_description
1 polymer ?
#
loop_
_entity_poly.entity_id
_entity_poly.type
_entity_poly.pdbx_seq_one_letter_code
_entity_poly.pdbx_strand_id
1 'polypeptide(L)'
;MFAIGGVLIYLALVKDFEPALLMPMGFGAILVNIPWSGAVGFAEDGSQGIVDWLFRVGIEASEAMPLLLFIGIGAMIDFGPLLSNPKMLLFGAAAQFGIFLTALVASLIFPNFKDAAAIGVIGAADGPTAILVSKIFESKYMGAIAVAAYSYMALVPIIQPFAIRLVTTKKERMIRMPYNP
;
A
#
# COMPACT_ATOMS: atom_id res chain seq x y z
N MET A 1 -18.90 -6.95 3.89
CA MET A 1 -17.60 -6.62 4.52
C MET A 1 -17.06 -7.70 5.44
N PHE A 2 -17.84 -8.27 6.38
CA PHE A 2 -17.39 -9.37 7.24
C PHE A 2 -16.59 -10.50 6.55
N ALA A 3 -17.12 -11.07 5.46
CA ALA A 3 -16.43 -12.10 4.70
C ALA A 3 -15.08 -11.62 4.12
N ILE A 4 -14.98 -10.36 3.70
CA ILE A 4 -13.75 -9.76 3.16
C ILE A 4 -12.74 -9.56 4.30
N GLY A 5 -13.16 -9.02 5.44
CA GLY A 5 -12.28 -8.90 6.62
C GLY A 5 -11.78 -10.24 7.13
N GLY A 6 -12.63 -11.28 7.13
CA GLY A 6 -12.24 -12.65 7.44
C GLY A 6 -11.24 -13.24 6.44
N VAL A 7 -11.39 -12.96 5.14
CA VAL A 7 -10.41 -13.33 4.10
C VAL A 7 -9.08 -12.59 4.32
N LEU A 8 -9.08 -11.30 4.66
CA LEU A 8 -7.85 -10.56 4.95
C LEU A 8 -7.12 -11.12 6.18
N ILE A 9 -7.83 -11.46 7.25
CA ILE A 9 -7.26 -12.11 8.44
C ILE A 9 -6.70 -13.50 8.08
N TYR A 10 -7.41 -14.28 7.26
CA TYR A 10 -6.93 -15.58 6.77
C TYR A 10 -5.64 -15.44 5.93
N LEU A 11 -5.58 -14.47 5.02
CA LEU A 11 -4.39 -14.21 4.21
C LEU A 11 -3.21 -13.75 5.08
N ALA A 12 -3.46 -12.91 6.09
CA ALA A 12 -2.45 -12.49 7.05
C ALA A 12 -1.87 -13.66 7.86
N LEU A 13 -2.73 -14.57 8.35
CA LEU A 13 -2.33 -15.66 9.27
C LEU A 13 -1.86 -16.96 8.61
N VAL A 14 -2.39 -17.29 7.42
CA VAL A 14 -2.16 -18.60 6.76
C VAL A 14 -1.26 -18.47 5.53
N LYS A 15 -1.07 -17.25 5.01
CA LYS A 15 -0.17 -16.95 3.89
C LYS A 15 0.95 -15.97 4.25
N ASP A 16 1.00 -15.53 5.51
CA ASP A 16 1.97 -14.54 6.00
C ASP A 16 2.04 -13.27 5.13
N PHE A 17 0.91 -12.90 4.51
CA PHE A 17 0.80 -11.73 3.64
C PHE A 17 0.71 -10.47 4.50
N GLU A 18 1.85 -9.80 4.67
CA GLU A 18 2.04 -8.55 5.43
C GLU A 18 1.26 -8.50 6.75
N PRO A 19 1.45 -9.48 7.65
CA PRO A 19 0.59 -9.69 8.80
C PRO A 19 0.51 -8.47 9.74
N ALA A 20 1.57 -7.66 9.80
CA ALA A 20 1.62 -6.43 10.60
C ALA A 20 0.58 -5.37 10.18
N LEU A 21 0.12 -5.37 8.92
CA LEU A 21 -0.80 -4.36 8.38
C LEU A 21 -2.11 -4.99 7.90
N LEU A 22 -2.05 -6.13 7.20
CA LEU A 22 -3.24 -6.79 6.65
C LEU A 22 -4.18 -7.32 7.76
N MET A 23 -3.64 -7.75 8.91
CA MET A 23 -4.43 -8.23 10.04
C MET A 23 -5.20 -7.09 10.73
N PRO A 24 -4.59 -5.95 11.16
CA PRO A 24 -5.34 -4.79 11.64
C PRO A 24 -6.41 -4.29 10.66
N MET A 25 -6.13 -4.29 9.34
CA MET A 25 -7.12 -3.90 8.33
C MET A 25 -8.30 -4.87 8.26
N GLY A 26 -8.05 -6.19 8.31
CA GLY A 26 -9.11 -7.20 8.33
C GLY A 26 -10.01 -7.10 9.58
N PHE A 27 -9.42 -6.86 10.75
CA PHE A 27 -10.16 -6.59 11.99
C PHE A 27 -10.95 -5.28 11.91
N GLY A 28 -10.34 -4.19 11.44
CA GLY A 28 -11.02 -2.90 11.25
C GLY A 28 -12.22 -3.01 10.30
N ALA A 29 -12.07 -3.72 9.18
CA ALA A 29 -13.16 -3.97 8.24
C ALA A 29 -14.33 -4.77 8.84
N ILE A 30 -14.07 -5.65 9.81
CA ILE A 30 -15.12 -6.32 10.60
C ILE A 30 -15.76 -5.34 11.57
N LEU A 31 -14.96 -4.69 12.44
CA LEU A 31 -15.43 -3.81 13.52
C LEU A 31 -16.31 -2.66 13.00
N VAL A 32 -15.87 -1.98 11.95
CA VAL A 32 -16.57 -0.84 11.30
C VAL A 32 -17.94 -1.24 10.72
N ASN A 33 -18.16 -2.54 10.46
CA ASN A 33 -19.39 -3.04 9.86
C ASN A 33 -20.32 -3.75 10.86
N ILE A 34 -20.00 -3.77 12.16
CA ILE A 34 -20.88 -4.31 13.19
C ILE A 34 -22.09 -3.38 13.36
N PRO A 35 -23.34 -3.86 13.13
CA PRO A 35 -24.54 -3.05 13.29
C PRO A 35 -24.70 -2.65 14.76
N TRP A 36 -25.07 -1.38 14.99
CA TRP A 36 -25.13 -0.76 16.32
C TRP A 36 -23.82 -0.79 17.13
N SER A 37 -22.66 -0.90 16.48
CA SER A 37 -21.38 -0.72 17.19
C SER A 37 -21.11 0.76 17.49
N GLY A 38 -20.78 1.07 18.75
CA GLY A 38 -20.21 2.37 19.13
C GLY A 38 -18.76 2.58 18.64
N ALA A 39 -18.30 1.78 17.66
CA ALA A 39 -16.96 1.91 17.10
C ALA A 39 -16.88 3.03 16.04
N VAL A 40 -18.00 3.35 15.38
CA VAL A 40 -18.09 4.28 14.25
C VAL A 40 -19.34 5.14 14.36
N GLY A 41 -19.22 6.43 14.05
CA GLY A 41 -20.29 7.41 14.25
C GLY A 41 -20.34 7.93 15.68
N PHE A 42 -21.49 8.45 16.10
CA PHE A 42 -21.74 8.87 17.47
C PHE A 42 -22.51 7.78 18.21
N ALA A 43 -22.05 7.40 19.40
CA ALA A 43 -22.81 6.55 20.31
C ALA A 43 -24.00 7.32 20.89
N GLU A 44 -24.95 6.60 21.52
CA GLU A 44 -26.20 7.19 22.04
C GLU A 44 -25.98 8.24 23.15
N ASP A 45 -24.79 8.26 23.76
CA ASP A 45 -24.33 9.27 24.74
C ASP A 45 -23.68 10.51 24.10
N GLY A 46 -23.59 10.57 22.77
CA GLY A 46 -22.93 11.63 22.02
C GLY A 46 -21.40 11.50 21.94
N SER A 47 -20.81 10.44 22.49
CA SER A 47 -19.38 10.17 22.34
C SER A 47 -19.05 9.71 20.92
N GLN A 48 -17.92 10.16 20.37
CA GLN A 48 -17.47 9.75 19.04
C GLN A 48 -16.82 8.37 19.12
N GLY A 49 -17.23 7.46 18.23
CA GLY A 49 -16.71 6.10 18.19
C GLY A 49 -15.20 6.07 17.98
N ILE A 50 -14.50 5.23 18.74
CA ILE A 50 -13.03 5.29 18.87
C ILE A 50 -12.28 5.09 17.55
N VAL A 51 -12.84 4.33 16.60
CA VAL A 51 -12.23 4.13 15.27
C VAL A 51 -12.40 5.38 14.41
N ASP A 52 -13.55 6.04 14.48
CA ASP A 52 -13.80 7.32 13.78
C ASP A 52 -12.96 8.45 14.39
N TRP A 53 -12.78 8.47 15.72
CA TRP A 53 -11.86 9.42 16.37
C TRP A 53 -10.40 9.19 15.95
N LEU A 54 -9.91 7.94 15.95
CA LEU A 54 -8.56 7.61 15.48
C LEU A 54 -8.38 7.98 13.99
N PHE A 55 -9.39 7.69 13.17
CA PHE A 55 -9.43 8.04 11.75
C PHE A 55 -9.73 9.53 11.48
N ARG A 56 -10.11 10.33 12.48
CA ARG A 56 -10.10 11.80 12.36
C ARG A 56 -8.81 12.43 12.85
N VAL A 57 -8.24 11.93 13.93
CA VAL A 57 -7.09 12.59 14.56
C VAL A 57 -5.77 12.24 13.87
N GLY A 58 -5.52 10.99 13.47
CA GLY A 58 -4.23 10.50 12.94
C GLY A 58 -3.86 10.84 11.47
N ILE A 59 -4.58 11.77 10.82
CA ILE A 59 -5.45 11.57 9.63
C ILE A 59 -6.88 11.41 10.15
N GLU A 60 -7.96 11.97 9.58
CA GLU A 60 -8.28 13.10 8.71
C GLU A 60 -7.35 14.31 8.91
N ALA A 61 -7.11 14.72 10.15
CA ALA A 61 -6.68 16.07 10.48
C ALA A 61 -5.16 16.29 10.54
N SER A 62 -4.38 15.35 11.10
CA SER A 62 -2.95 15.59 11.37
C SER A 62 -1.95 14.95 10.40
N GLU A 63 -2.35 13.94 9.63
CA GLU A 63 -1.43 13.10 8.82
C GLU A 63 -0.33 12.38 9.62
N ALA A 64 -0.40 12.40 10.95
CA ALA A 64 0.65 11.88 11.82
C ALA A 64 0.92 10.39 11.60
N MET A 65 -0.10 9.54 11.38
CA MET A 65 0.09 8.10 11.26
C MET A 65 0.85 7.69 9.98
N PRO A 66 0.48 8.15 8.76
CA PRO A 66 1.30 7.95 7.57
C PRO A 66 2.73 8.52 7.73
N LEU A 67 2.88 9.74 8.26
CA LEU A 67 4.18 10.40 8.39
C LEU A 67 5.12 9.67 9.38
N LEU A 68 4.60 9.24 10.54
CA LEU A 68 5.37 8.42 11.49
C LEU A 68 5.81 7.09 10.89
N LEU A 69 4.96 6.48 10.05
CA LEU A 69 5.27 5.24 9.36
C LEU A 69 6.36 5.45 8.29
N PHE A 70 6.33 6.56 7.54
CA PHE A 70 7.45 6.97 6.66
C PHE A 70 8.76 7.20 7.42
N ILE A 71 8.72 7.86 8.58
CA ILE A 71 9.92 8.06 9.42
C ILE A 71 10.47 6.69 9.87
N GLY A 72 9.60 5.76 10.26
CA GLY A 72 9.97 4.39 10.58
C GLY A 72 10.64 3.65 9.42
N ILE A 73 10.04 3.69 8.22
CA ILE A 73 10.63 3.10 7.01
C ILE A 73 11.99 3.74 6.69
N GLY A 74 12.07 5.08 6.72
CA GLY A 74 13.31 5.81 6.45
C GLY A 74 14.44 5.47 7.42
N ALA A 75 14.12 5.21 8.70
CA ALA A 75 15.09 4.77 9.71
C ALA A 75 15.54 3.30 9.55
N MET A 76 14.80 2.48 8.79
CA MET A 76 15.12 1.08 8.51
C MET A 76 15.83 0.85 7.16
N ILE A 77 15.92 1.87 6.29
CA ILE A 77 16.57 1.77 4.98
C ILE A 77 18.10 1.85 5.12
N ASP A 78 18.80 0.82 4.62
CA ASP A 78 20.24 0.87 4.38
C ASP A 78 20.54 1.56 3.04
N PHE A 79 21.26 2.68 3.10
CA PHE A 79 21.69 3.44 1.92
C PHE A 79 23.02 2.95 1.33
N GLY A 80 23.77 2.08 2.01
CA GLY A 80 25.07 1.56 1.55
C GLY A 80 25.02 1.01 0.12
N PRO A 81 24.12 0.06 -0.21
CA PRO A 81 23.99 -0.49 -1.56
C PRO A 81 23.66 0.56 -2.64
N LEU A 82 22.95 1.63 -2.27
CA LEU A 82 22.56 2.70 -3.19
C LEU A 82 23.74 3.66 -3.47
N LEU A 83 24.51 3.99 -2.43
CA LEU A 83 25.68 4.86 -2.50
C LEU A 83 26.86 4.19 -3.21
N SER A 84 27.08 2.88 -2.98
CA SER A 84 28.15 2.11 -3.64
C SER A 84 27.93 1.93 -5.15
N ASN A 85 26.69 2.03 -5.65
CA ASN A 85 26.41 2.03 -7.09
C ASN A 85 25.26 2.98 -7.45
N PRO A 86 25.53 4.28 -7.68
CA PRO A 86 24.48 5.27 -7.95
C PRO A 86 23.69 5.02 -9.25
N LYS A 87 24.15 4.12 -10.14
CA LYS A 87 23.35 3.68 -11.29
C LYS A 87 22.06 2.97 -10.87
N MET A 88 21.98 2.45 -9.64
CA MET A 88 20.75 1.87 -9.07
C MET A 88 19.61 2.89 -8.97
N LEU A 89 19.90 4.19 -8.83
CA LEU A 89 18.89 5.26 -8.85
C LEU A 89 18.11 5.31 -10.17
N LEU A 90 18.77 5.04 -11.31
CA LEU A 90 18.13 5.05 -12.62
C LEU A 90 17.15 3.88 -12.78
N PHE A 91 17.46 2.72 -12.21
CA PHE A 91 16.53 1.58 -12.16
C PHE A 91 15.34 1.90 -11.23
N GLY A 92 15.56 2.60 -10.12
CA GLY A 92 14.49 3.10 -9.26
C GLY A 92 13.56 4.07 -10.01
N ALA A 93 14.11 5.03 -10.76
CA ALA A 93 13.33 5.95 -11.59
C ALA A 93 12.51 5.22 -12.68
N ALA A 94 13.10 4.20 -13.32
CA ALA A 94 12.40 3.38 -14.31
C ALA A 94 11.27 2.53 -13.69
N ALA A 95 11.45 2.04 -12.46
CA ALA A 95 10.41 1.27 -11.75
C ALA A 95 9.14 2.09 -11.50
N GLN A 96 9.27 3.40 -11.23
CA GLN A 96 8.13 4.31 -11.04
C GLN A 96 7.26 4.51 -12.30
N PHE A 97 7.70 4.03 -13.48
CA PHE A 97 6.87 4.02 -14.68
C PHE A 97 5.57 3.21 -14.52
N GLY A 98 5.55 2.24 -13.59
CA GLY A 98 4.35 1.50 -13.20
C GLY A 98 3.21 2.39 -12.71
N ILE A 99 3.50 3.52 -12.05
CA ILE A 99 2.49 4.49 -11.62
C ILE A 99 1.79 5.09 -12.83
N PHE A 100 2.55 5.62 -13.80
CA PHE A 100 2.01 6.31 -14.96
C PHE A 100 1.20 5.36 -15.86
N LEU A 101 1.68 4.12 -16.04
CA LEU A 101 0.94 3.10 -16.79
C LEU A 101 -0.39 2.77 -16.10
N THR A 102 -0.38 2.58 -14.78
CA THR A 102 -1.58 2.25 -13.99
C THR A 102 -2.58 3.42 -14.00
N ALA A 103 -2.10 4.65 -13.83
CA ALA A 103 -2.92 5.87 -13.89
C ALA A 103 -3.54 6.09 -15.28
N LEU A 104 -2.80 5.80 -16.37
CA LEU A 104 -3.29 5.90 -17.74
C LEU A 104 -4.37 4.85 -18.03
N VAL A 105 -4.19 3.60 -17.61
CA VAL A 105 -5.23 2.58 -17.74
C VAL A 105 -6.45 2.92 -16.87
N ALA A 106 -6.24 3.41 -15.65
CA ALA A 106 -7.32 3.84 -14.77
C ALA A 106 -8.11 5.03 -15.34
N SER A 107 -7.48 6.00 -16.02
CA SER A 107 -8.17 7.16 -16.58
C SER A 107 -9.07 6.84 -17.78
N LEU A 108 -8.92 5.65 -18.40
CA LEU A 108 -9.84 5.13 -19.41
C LEU A 108 -11.11 4.50 -18.80
N ILE A 109 -11.08 4.14 -17.52
CA ILE A 109 -12.16 3.44 -16.81
C ILE A 109 -12.89 4.38 -15.84
N PHE A 110 -12.14 5.22 -15.12
CA PHE A 110 -12.64 6.15 -14.11
C PHE A 110 -12.78 7.56 -14.69
N PRO A 111 -13.98 8.18 -14.64
CA PRO A 111 -14.20 9.51 -15.23
C PRO A 111 -13.53 10.66 -14.45
N ASN A 112 -13.08 10.42 -13.22
CA ASN A 112 -12.36 11.40 -12.40
C ASN A 112 -10.86 11.11 -12.41
N PHE A 113 -10.07 12.04 -12.98
CA PHE A 113 -8.62 11.92 -13.03
C PHE A 113 -7.97 11.85 -11.63
N LYS A 114 -8.55 12.47 -10.60
CA LYS A 114 -8.04 12.39 -9.22
C LYS A 114 -8.10 10.95 -8.67
N ASP A 115 -9.21 10.25 -8.90
CA ASP A 115 -9.37 8.85 -8.49
C ASP A 115 -8.44 7.93 -9.31
N ALA A 116 -8.33 8.16 -10.62
CA ALA A 116 -7.40 7.42 -11.48
C ALA A 116 -5.93 7.61 -11.07
N ALA A 117 -5.53 8.83 -10.70
CA ALA A 117 -4.19 9.14 -10.19
C ALA A 117 -3.93 8.44 -8.84
N ALA A 118 -4.88 8.49 -7.90
CA ALA A 118 -4.78 7.80 -6.61
C ALA A 118 -4.64 6.27 -6.77
N ILE A 119 -5.39 5.66 -7.70
CA ILE A 119 -5.25 4.24 -8.06
C ILE A 119 -3.88 3.97 -8.71
N GLY A 120 -3.39 4.90 -9.53
CA GLY A 120 -2.07 4.82 -10.17
C GLY A 120 -0.93 4.60 -9.19
N VAL A 121 -0.98 5.23 -8.01
CA VAL A 121 0.06 5.13 -6.96
C VAL A 121 0.22 3.71 -6.40
N ILE A 122 -0.76 2.81 -6.57
CA ILE A 122 -0.59 1.38 -6.26
C ILE A 122 0.61 0.79 -7.04
N GLY A 123 0.86 1.29 -8.26
CA GLY A 123 2.01 0.91 -9.09
C GLY A 123 3.37 1.34 -8.55
N ALA A 124 3.43 2.16 -7.49
CA ALA A 124 4.67 2.50 -6.77
C ALA A 124 5.17 1.34 -5.89
N ALA A 125 4.30 0.37 -5.57
CA ALA A 125 4.50 -0.64 -4.52
C ALA A 125 4.88 -0.04 -3.15
N ASP A 126 4.38 1.16 -2.85
CA ASP A 126 4.58 1.86 -1.56
C ASP A 126 3.22 2.24 -0.93
N GLY A 127 2.79 1.45 0.06
CA GLY A 127 1.45 1.53 0.65
C GLY A 127 1.18 2.82 1.44
N PRO A 128 2.12 3.29 2.27
CA PRO A 128 2.04 4.62 2.90
C PRO A 128 1.88 5.76 1.90
N THR A 129 2.61 5.74 0.77
CA THR A 129 2.42 6.74 -0.31
C THR A 129 1.04 6.61 -0.96
N ALA A 130 0.57 5.38 -1.21
CA ALA A 130 -0.78 5.16 -1.76
C ALA A 130 -1.88 5.69 -0.83
N ILE A 131 -1.78 5.48 0.48
CA ILE A 131 -2.69 6.06 1.48
C ILE A 131 -2.62 7.59 1.44
N LEU A 132 -1.43 8.18 1.58
CA LEU A 132 -1.25 9.63 1.65
C LEU A 132 -1.79 10.33 0.39
N VAL A 133 -1.44 9.83 -0.79
CA VAL A 133 -1.87 10.44 -2.06
C VAL A 133 -3.38 10.26 -2.29
N SER A 134 -3.95 9.09 -1.94
CA SER A 134 -5.41 8.90 -2.04
C SER A 134 -6.18 9.84 -1.11
N LYS A 135 -5.62 10.19 0.05
CA LYS A 135 -6.15 11.20 0.97
C LYS A 135 -6.03 12.62 0.40
N ILE A 136 -4.86 13.02 -0.09
CA ILE A 136 -4.62 14.35 -0.70
C ILE A 136 -5.53 14.60 -1.91
N PHE A 137 -5.84 13.55 -2.68
CA PHE A 137 -6.78 13.63 -3.81
C PHE A 137 -8.26 13.46 -3.41
N GLU A 138 -8.58 13.32 -2.12
CA GLU A 138 -9.94 13.10 -1.60
C GLU A 138 -10.64 11.90 -2.26
N SER A 139 -9.89 10.85 -2.57
CA SER A 139 -10.43 9.71 -3.30
C SER A 139 -11.36 8.88 -2.43
N LYS A 140 -12.57 8.65 -2.94
CA LYS A 140 -13.59 7.79 -2.31
C LYS A 140 -13.13 6.34 -2.16
N TYR A 141 -12.05 5.96 -2.84
CA TYR A 141 -11.53 4.60 -2.90
C TYR A 141 -10.35 4.36 -1.95
N MET A 142 -9.94 5.31 -1.09
CA MET A 142 -8.78 5.17 -0.18
C MET A 142 -8.74 3.81 0.55
N GLY A 143 -9.86 3.32 1.11
CA GLY A 143 -9.90 2.02 1.78
C GLY A 143 -9.64 0.83 0.83
N ALA A 144 -10.13 0.89 -0.40
CA ALA A 144 -9.87 -0.13 -1.43
C ALA A 144 -8.44 -0.04 -1.97
N ILE A 145 -7.90 1.18 -2.14
CA ILE A 145 -6.53 1.45 -2.55
C ILE A 145 -5.54 0.90 -1.51
N ALA A 146 -5.77 1.16 -0.23
CA ALA A 146 -4.94 0.65 0.87
C ALA A 146 -4.91 -0.89 0.89
N VAL A 147 -6.08 -1.53 0.86
CA VAL A 147 -6.18 -3.00 0.84
C VAL A 147 -5.51 -3.59 -0.40
N ALA A 148 -5.71 -3.00 -1.58
CA ALA A 148 -5.10 -3.46 -2.82
C ALA A 148 -3.58 -3.30 -2.81
N ALA A 149 -3.05 -2.18 -2.32
CA ALA A 149 -1.62 -1.89 -2.28
C ALA A 149 -0.86 -2.96 -1.48
N TYR A 150 -1.22 -3.17 -0.20
CA TYR A 150 -0.57 -4.15 0.66
C TYR A 150 -0.82 -5.60 0.21
N SER A 151 -2.02 -5.92 -0.29
CA SER A 151 -2.30 -7.24 -0.87
C SER A 151 -1.43 -7.55 -2.10
N TYR A 152 -1.12 -6.55 -2.93
CA TYR A 152 -0.28 -6.72 -4.12
C TYR A 152 1.22 -6.74 -3.80
N MET A 153 1.67 -6.01 -2.77
CA MET A 153 3.04 -6.13 -2.24
C MET A 153 3.33 -7.56 -1.77
N ALA A 154 2.40 -8.16 -1.03
CA ALA A 154 2.50 -9.55 -0.60
C ALA A 154 2.54 -10.57 -1.76
N LEU A 155 2.02 -10.22 -2.95
CA LEU A 155 2.05 -11.05 -4.16
C LEU A 155 3.31 -10.86 -5.02
N VAL A 156 4.20 -9.90 -4.69
CA VAL A 156 5.47 -9.67 -5.41
C VAL A 156 6.30 -10.96 -5.58
N PRO A 157 6.47 -11.85 -4.58
CA PRO A 157 7.21 -13.11 -4.75
C PRO A 157 6.62 -14.07 -5.79
N ILE A 158 5.37 -13.90 -6.20
CA ILE A 158 4.71 -14.70 -7.23
C ILE A 158 4.80 -13.99 -8.59
N ILE A 159 4.49 -12.68 -8.62
CA ILE A 159 4.43 -11.87 -9.84
C ILE A 159 5.83 -11.60 -10.40
N GLN A 160 6.79 -11.21 -9.55
CA GLN A 160 8.12 -10.77 -9.96
C GLN A 160 8.94 -11.88 -10.65
N PRO A 161 9.02 -13.13 -10.14
CA PRO A 161 9.75 -14.18 -10.84
C PRO A 161 9.11 -14.57 -12.18
N PHE A 162 7.79 -14.44 -12.31
CA PHE A 162 7.07 -14.68 -13.56
C PHE A 162 7.39 -13.58 -14.60
N ALA A 163 7.31 -12.30 -14.20
CA ALA A 163 7.66 -11.18 -15.08
C ALA A 163 9.13 -11.23 -15.54
N ILE A 164 10.07 -11.47 -14.62
CA ILE A 164 11.50 -11.67 -14.95
C ILE A 164 11.67 -12.84 -15.93
N ARG A 165 10.91 -13.93 -15.77
CA ARG A 165 11.01 -15.11 -16.64
C ARG A 165 10.62 -14.83 -18.09
N LEU A 166 9.70 -13.91 -18.33
CA LEU A 166 9.22 -13.51 -19.66
C LEU A 166 10.17 -12.54 -20.38
N VAL A 167 10.76 -11.57 -19.65
CA VAL A 167 11.49 -10.45 -20.26
C VAL A 167 13.00 -10.71 -20.42
N THR A 168 13.60 -11.54 -19.54
CA THR A 168 15.06 -11.77 -19.54
C THR A 168 15.43 -13.16 -20.07
N THR A 169 16.65 -13.33 -20.56
CA THR A 169 17.22 -14.60 -21.02
C THR A 169 18.00 -15.33 -19.92
N LYS A 170 18.29 -16.63 -20.12
CA LYS A 170 19.19 -17.37 -19.23
C LYS A 170 20.61 -16.78 -19.17
N LYS A 171 21.11 -16.17 -20.25
CA LYS A 171 22.47 -15.60 -20.30
C LYS A 171 22.60 -14.38 -19.40
N GLU A 172 21.62 -13.47 -19.44
CA GLU A 172 21.61 -12.25 -18.62
C GLU A 172 21.51 -12.58 -17.12
N ARG A 173 20.70 -13.58 -16.74
CA ARG A 173 20.56 -14.03 -15.34
C ARG A 173 21.82 -14.69 -14.76
N MET A 174 22.84 -15.00 -15.57
CA MET A 174 24.11 -15.58 -15.12
C MET A 174 25.25 -14.55 -15.03
N ILE A 175 24.97 -13.27 -15.28
CA ILE A 175 25.96 -12.20 -15.11
C ILE A 175 26.33 -12.09 -13.61
N ARG A 176 27.62 -12.26 -13.30
CA ARG A 176 28.11 -12.08 -11.93
C ARG A 176 28.27 -10.60 -11.63
N MET A 177 27.54 -10.11 -10.63
CA MET A 177 27.75 -8.76 -10.10
C MET A 177 29.07 -8.76 -9.29
N PRO A 178 30.00 -7.83 -9.55
CA PRO A 178 31.20 -7.70 -8.73
C PRO A 178 30.80 -7.17 -7.34
N TYR A 179 30.99 -7.99 -6.32
CA TYR A 179 30.79 -7.58 -4.93
C TYR A 179 32.09 -6.97 -4.41
N ASN A 180 32.12 -5.65 -4.31
CA ASN A 180 33.18 -4.93 -3.62
C ASN A 180 32.57 -4.35 -2.34
N PRO A 181 32.85 -4.94 -1.16
CA PRO A 181 32.36 -4.39 0.12
C PRO A 181 33.00 -3.03 0.42
#